data_AF-A0A268R2I2-F1
#
_entry.id   AF-A0A268R2I2-F1
#
_cell.length_a   1.000
_cell.length_b   1.000
_cell.length_c   1.000
_cell.angle_alpha   90.00
_cell.angle_beta   90.00
_cell.angle_gamma   90.00
#
_symmetry.space_group_name_H-M   'P 1'
#
loop_
_entity.id
_entity.type
_entity.pdbx_description
1 polymer ?
#
loop_
_entity_poly.entity_id
_entity_poly.type
_entity_poly.pdbx_seq_one_letter_code
_entity_poly.pdbx_strand_id
1 'polypeptide(L)'
;LHGTHVAGIIAANGRIQGVAPEATIIAYRALGPGGSGTTEQVIAAIEQAIKDKVDVLNLSLGNNVNGPDLPISMALNKAVE
;
A
#
# COMPACT_ATOMS: atom_id res chain seq x y z
N LEU A 1 -4.77 -13.19 -3.77
CA LEU A 1 -3.54 -13.91 -3.36
C LEU A 1 -2.38 -12.95 -3.12
N HIS A 2 -2.02 -12.07 -4.08
CA HIS A 2 -0.88 -11.13 -3.94
C HIS A 2 -0.89 -10.33 -2.62
N GLY A 3 -1.95 -9.55 -2.34
CA GLY A 3 -2.01 -8.72 -1.12
C GLY A 3 -1.96 -9.53 0.19
N THR A 4 -2.60 -10.69 0.24
CA THR A 4 -2.54 -11.59 1.41
C THR A 4 -1.14 -12.13 1.64
N HIS A 5 -0.41 -12.49 0.58
CA HIS A 5 0.97 -12.95 0.68
C HIS A 5 1.88 -11.84 1.22
N VAL A 6 1.76 -10.62 0.68
CA VAL A 6 2.51 -9.44 1.14
C VAL A 6 2.20 -9.12 2.60
N ALA A 7 0.92 -9.08 2.99
CA ALA A 7 0.53 -8.84 4.38
C ALA A 7 1.07 -9.91 5.34
N GLY A 8 1.16 -11.16 4.89
CA GLY A 8 1.75 -12.26 5.68
C GLY A 8 3.25 -12.06 5.94
N ILE A 9 4.01 -11.58 4.97
CA ILE A 9 5.44 -11.25 5.15
C ILE A 9 5.60 -10.18 6.25
N ILE A 10 4.68 -9.22 6.32
CA ILE A 10 4.72 -8.13 7.29
C ILE A 10 4.27 -8.60 8.67
N ALA A 11 3.07 -9.18 8.81
CA ALA A 11 2.43 -9.36 10.12
C ALA A 11 1.71 -10.71 10.28
N ALA A 12 2.12 -11.77 9.60
CA ALA A 12 1.61 -13.10 9.95
C ALA A 12 1.88 -13.39 11.43
N ASN A 13 0.87 -13.90 12.15
CA ASN A 13 0.95 -14.18 13.58
C ASN A 13 0.35 -15.56 13.91
N GLY A 14 1.06 -16.61 13.50
CA GLY A 14 0.67 -18.00 13.74
C GLY A 14 1.86 -18.92 13.58
N ARG A 15 1.66 -20.07 12.91
CA ARG A 15 2.78 -20.98 12.58
C ARG A 15 3.86 -20.32 11.71
N ILE A 16 3.46 -19.35 10.91
CA ILE A 16 4.34 -18.45 10.17
C ILE A 16 4.29 -17.11 10.88
N GLN A 17 5.47 -16.51 11.10
CA GLN A 17 5.59 -15.17 11.65
C GLN A 17 6.13 -14.19 10.60
N GLY A 18 5.49 -13.03 10.50
CA GLY A 18 5.98 -11.90 9.74
C GLY A 18 7.05 -11.11 10.51
N VAL A 19 7.56 -10.04 9.90
CA VAL A 19 8.55 -9.16 10.53
C VAL A 19 8.01 -8.44 11.77
N ALA A 20 6.73 -8.05 11.75
CA ALA A 20 6.03 -7.38 12.83
C ALA A 20 4.68 -8.08 13.12
N PRO A 21 4.66 -9.26 13.77
CA PRO A 21 3.45 -10.06 13.99
C PRO A 21 2.32 -9.37 14.78
N GLU A 22 2.69 -8.42 15.64
CA GLU A 22 1.73 -7.66 16.47
C GLU A 22 1.28 -6.35 15.82
N ALA A 23 1.73 -6.04 14.60
CA ALA A 23 1.29 -4.85 13.89
C ALA A 23 -0.17 -4.98 13.45
N THR A 24 -0.94 -3.88 13.56
CA THR A 24 -2.29 -3.83 13.01
C THR A 24 -2.22 -3.62 11.49
N ILE A 25 -2.83 -4.53 10.73
CA ILE A 25 -2.91 -4.42 9.27
C ILE A 25 -4.21 -3.73 8.87
N ILE A 26 -4.10 -2.61 8.15
CA ILE A 26 -5.22 -1.98 7.44
C ILE A 26 -5.03 -2.21 5.93
N ALA A 27 -6.05 -2.75 5.28
CA ALA A 27 -5.98 -3.14 3.88
C ALA A 27 -6.76 -2.18 2.97
N TYR A 28 -6.03 -1.40 2.17
CA TYR A 28 -6.61 -0.52 1.14
C TYR A 28 -6.51 -1.20 -0.24
N ARG A 29 -7.65 -1.65 -0.79
CA ARG A 29 -7.65 -2.27 -2.13
C ARG A 29 -7.64 -1.20 -3.22
N ALA A 30 -6.45 -0.87 -3.72
CA ALA A 30 -6.25 0.08 -4.81
C ALA A 30 -6.41 -0.53 -6.22
N LEU A 31 -6.16 -1.83 -6.38
CA LEU A 31 -6.17 -2.53 -7.66
C LEU A 31 -7.33 -3.53 -7.74
N GLY A 32 -8.01 -3.54 -8.89
CA GLY A 32 -9.14 -4.42 -9.19
C GLY A 32 -8.72 -5.84 -9.62
N PRO A 33 -9.67 -6.61 -10.18
CA PRO A 33 -9.39 -7.94 -10.73
C PRO A 33 -8.24 -7.91 -11.75
N GLY A 34 -7.38 -8.93 -11.72
CA GLY A 34 -6.18 -8.98 -12.56
C GLY A 34 -4.98 -8.19 -12.01
N GLY A 35 -5.13 -7.48 -10.89
CA GLY A 35 -4.04 -6.70 -10.30
C GLY A 35 -3.79 -5.37 -11.02
N SER A 36 -4.80 -4.85 -11.71
CA SER A 36 -4.74 -3.59 -12.46
C SER A 36 -5.66 -2.54 -11.84
N GLY A 37 -5.31 -1.27 -12.01
CA GLY A 37 -6.09 -0.15 -11.53
C GLY A 37 -5.58 1.15 -12.14
N THR A 38 -6.27 2.25 -11.85
CA THR A 38 -5.90 3.57 -12.34
C THR A 38 -5.06 4.32 -11.30
N THR A 39 -4.34 5.33 -11.75
CA THR A 39 -3.56 6.21 -10.86
C THR A 39 -4.46 6.85 -9.79
N GLU A 40 -5.68 7.21 -10.14
CA GLU A 40 -6.67 7.81 -9.24
C GLU A 40 -7.08 6.86 -8.12
N GLN A 41 -7.24 5.57 -8.41
CA GLN A 41 -7.55 4.56 -7.39
C GLN A 41 -6.40 4.38 -6.40
N VAL A 42 -5.16 4.43 -6.88
CA VAL A 42 -3.96 4.36 -6.03
C VAL A 42 -3.83 5.61 -5.17
N ILE A 43 -4.04 6.80 -5.74
CA ILE A 43 -4.03 8.06 -5.00
C ILE A 43 -5.09 8.06 -3.91
N ALA A 44 -6.34 7.67 -4.21
CA ALA A 44 -7.41 7.61 -3.22
C ALA A 44 -7.07 6.66 -2.05
N ALA A 45 -6.41 5.54 -2.33
CA ALA A 45 -5.95 4.62 -1.29
C ALA A 45 -4.82 5.23 -0.42
N ILE A 46 -3.88 5.95 -1.02
CA ILE A 46 -2.81 6.66 -0.31
C ILE A 46 -3.40 7.75 0.59
N GLU A 47 -4.30 8.58 0.06
CA GLU A 47 -4.95 9.66 0.82
C GLU A 47 -5.77 9.11 2.00
N GLN A 48 -6.45 7.98 1.81
CA GLN A 48 -7.16 7.32 2.90
C GLN A 48 -6.20 6.79 3.97
N ALA A 49 -5.07 6.20 3.58
CA ALA A 49 -4.05 5.75 4.53
C ALA A 49 -3.45 6.90 5.36
N ILE A 50 -3.18 8.05 4.73
CA ILE A 50 -2.72 9.26 5.41
C ILE A 50 -3.79 9.75 6.40
N LYS A 51 -5.06 9.80 5.96
CA LYS A 51 -6.18 10.22 6.81
C LYS A 51 -6.36 9.32 8.04
N ASP A 52 -6.16 8.02 7.87
CA ASP A 52 -6.21 7.03 8.94
C ASP A 52 -4.96 7.05 9.83
N LYS A 53 -3.95 7.86 9.48
CA LYS A 53 -2.69 8.06 10.20
C LYS A 53 -1.93 6.75 10.43
N VAL A 54 -1.81 5.93 9.38
CA VAL A 54 -1.00 4.71 9.45
C VAL A 54 0.48 5.06 9.62
N ASP A 55 1.19 4.28 10.44
CA ASP A 55 2.61 4.53 10.71
C ASP A 55 3.53 4.12 9.54
N VAL A 56 3.12 3.08 8.78
CA VAL A 56 3.89 2.52 7.67
C VAL A 56 2.96 2.16 6.52
N LEU A 57 3.31 2.59 5.31
CA LEU A 57 2.58 2.29 4.08
C LEU A 57 3.41 1.40 3.14
N ASN A 58 2.91 0.20 2.84
CA ASN A 58 3.53 -0.71 1.86
C ASN A 58 2.75 -0.70 0.53
N LEU A 59 3.42 -0.29 -0.55
CA LEU A 59 2.88 -0.19 -1.90
C LEU A 59 3.60 -1.16 -2.85
N SER A 60 3.33 -2.45 -2.73
CA SER A 60 3.89 -3.47 -3.63
C SER A 60 3.17 -3.46 -4.99
N LEU A 61 3.39 -2.40 -5.77
CA LEU A 61 2.87 -2.19 -7.12
C LEU A 61 3.93 -1.53 -8.00
N GLY A 62 3.67 -1.45 -9.30
CA GLY A 62 4.58 -0.82 -10.26
C GLY A 62 3.87 -0.29 -11.49
N ASN A 63 4.54 0.62 -12.21
CA ASN A 63 4.09 1.17 -13.46
C ASN A 63 5.30 1.33 -14.41
N ASN A 64 5.05 1.34 -15.72
CA ASN A 64 6.09 1.54 -16.74
C ASN A 64 6.53 3.00 -16.88
N VAL A 65 5.73 3.93 -16.34
CA VAL A 65 6.01 5.38 -16.35
C VAL A 65 6.35 5.81 -14.93
N ASN A 66 7.48 6.50 -14.78
CA ASN A 66 7.95 7.03 -13.50
C ASN A 66 8.47 8.45 -13.67
N GLY A 67 8.16 9.33 -12.72
CA GLY A 67 8.57 10.73 -12.74
C GLY A 67 8.23 11.42 -11.42
N PRO A 68 9.06 12.37 -10.96
CA PRO A 68 8.89 13.02 -9.66
C PRO A 68 7.66 13.94 -9.61
N ASP A 69 7.28 14.52 -10.74
CA ASP A 69 6.16 15.49 -10.84
C ASP A 69 4.82 14.81 -11.19
N LEU A 70 4.77 13.48 -11.19
CA LEU A 70 3.53 12.76 -11.45
C LEU A 70 2.58 12.86 -10.25
N PRO A 71 1.26 12.86 -10.47
CA PRO A 71 0.27 12.94 -9.39
C PRO A 71 0.47 11.91 -8.28
N ILE A 72 0.88 10.69 -8.62
CA ILE A 72 1.17 9.64 -7.64
C ILE A 72 2.39 9.97 -6.77
N SER A 73 3.45 10.53 -7.36
CA SER A 73 4.67 10.93 -6.64
C SER A 73 4.37 12.09 -5.69
N MET A 74 3.55 13.05 -6.12
CA MET A 74 3.08 14.12 -5.24
C MET A 74 2.23 13.61 -4.07
N ALA A 75 1.37 12.62 -4.31
CA ALA A 75 0.58 11.99 -3.24
C ALA A 75 1.48 11.26 -2.23
N LEU A 76 2.55 10.61 -2.69
CA LEU A 76 3.55 9.98 -1.81
C LEU A 76 4.33 11.00 -0.98
N ASN A 77 4.68 12.16 -1.55
CA ASN A 77 5.37 13.21 -0.81
C ASN A 77 4.54 13.69 0.40
N LYS A 78 3.22 13.78 0.26
CA LYS A 78 2.33 14.12 1.39
C LYS A 78 2.31 13.05 2.49
N ALA A 79 2.64 11.79 2.18
CA ALA A 79 2.64 10.70 3.15
C ALA A 79 3.87 10.72 4.07
N VAL A 80 4.91 11.49 3.72
CA VAL A 80 6.16 11.61 4.49
C VAL A 80 6.32 12.95 5.19
N GLU A 81 5.35 13.87 5.02
CA GLU A 81 5.21 15.11 5.79
C GLU A 81 4.66 14.82 7.19
#